data_AF-A0A2V2UGU5-F1
#
_entry.id   AF-A0A2V2UGU5-F1
#
_cell.length_a   1.000
_cell.length_b   1.000
_cell.length_c   1.000
_cell.angle_alpha   90.00
_cell.angle_beta   90.00
_cell.angle_gamma   90.00
#
_symmetry.space_group_name_H-M   'P 1'
#
loop_
_entity.id
_entity.type
_entity.pdbx_description
1 polymer ?
#
loop_
_entity_poly.entity_id
_entity_poly.type
_entity_poly.pdbx_seq_one_letter_code
_entity_poly.pdbx_strand_id
1 'polypeptide(L)'
;MTDYYQSLELPRDATQEQIRRNYRQLALRFHRDRAGPEGAERLKETQSAYEVLLNPQKRKIYDRFGTSFVDNPVSDVLILQLGGRSILCIMACILFLSSIVVCHFYCFLVAYVAGRLVARDAHSVNDHSRAYWNYVKGFSPLFIVDIIIGVPTLVAFFVSMCALRV
;
A
#
# COMPACT_ATOMS: atom_id res chain seq x y z
N MET A 1 -8.35 -26.82 -10.94
CA MET A 1 -8.51 -25.39 -10.62
C MET A 1 -9.89 -25.00 -11.14
N THR A 2 -10.86 -24.91 -10.24
CA THR A 2 -12.29 -24.88 -10.59
C THR A 2 -12.75 -23.43 -10.77
N ASP A 3 -13.41 -23.12 -11.88
CA ASP A 3 -13.98 -21.79 -12.14
C ASP A 3 -15.17 -21.55 -11.19
N TYR A 4 -15.25 -20.38 -10.53
CA TYR A 4 -16.33 -20.06 -9.60
C TYR A 4 -17.69 -19.91 -10.30
N TYR A 5 -17.69 -19.52 -11.58
CA TYR A 5 -18.93 -19.50 -12.35
C TYR A 5 -19.41 -20.93 -12.61
N GLN A 6 -18.47 -21.85 -12.89
CA GLN A 6 -18.78 -23.26 -13.13
C GLN A 6 -19.22 -23.98 -11.85
N SER A 7 -18.64 -23.69 -10.69
CA SER A 7 -19.06 -24.29 -9.43
C SER A 7 -20.48 -23.89 -9.01
N LEU A 8 -20.93 -22.69 -9.41
CA LEU A 8 -22.30 -22.23 -9.22
C LEU A 8 -23.24 -22.57 -10.40
N GLU A 9 -22.77 -23.36 -11.38
CA GLU A 9 -23.52 -23.75 -12.58
C GLU A 9 -24.10 -22.54 -13.34
N LEU A 10 -23.33 -21.45 -13.41
CA LEU A 10 -23.74 -20.17 -13.97
C LEU A 10 -22.82 -19.71 -15.12
N PRO A 11 -23.35 -18.96 -16.10
CA PRO A 11 -22.51 -18.28 -17.08
C PRO A 11 -21.85 -17.03 -16.49
N ARG A 12 -20.79 -16.54 -17.15
CA ARG A 12 -19.99 -15.39 -16.67
C ARG A 12 -20.74 -14.06 -16.64
N ASP A 13 -21.79 -13.94 -17.43
CA ASP A 13 -22.71 -12.80 -17.50
C ASP A 13 -23.83 -12.85 -16.45
N ALA A 14 -23.82 -13.84 -15.55
CA ALA A 14 -24.85 -13.99 -14.54
C ALA A 14 -24.99 -12.75 -13.64
N THR A 15 -26.25 -12.40 -13.38
CA THR A 15 -26.65 -11.31 -12.47
C THR A 15 -26.50 -11.73 -11.01
N GLN A 16 -26.39 -10.76 -10.10
CA GLN A 16 -26.29 -11.06 -8.65
C GLN A 16 -27.50 -11.83 -8.12
N GLU A 17 -28.69 -11.59 -8.68
CA GLU A 17 -29.90 -12.31 -8.29
C GLU A 17 -29.85 -13.78 -8.69
N GLN A 18 -29.35 -14.07 -9.90
CA GLN A 18 -29.13 -15.44 -10.37
C GLN A 18 -28.10 -16.16 -9.52
N ILE A 19 -27.00 -15.49 -9.15
CA ILE A 19 -25.99 -16.02 -8.21
C ILE A 19 -26.62 -16.41 -6.87
N ARG A 20 -27.41 -15.52 -6.26
CA ARG A 20 -28.11 -15.81 -4.99
C ARG A 20 -29.14 -16.93 -5.11
N ARG A 21 -29.83 -17.03 -6.25
CA ARG A 21 -30.84 -18.08 -6.48
C ARG A 21 -30.17 -19.44 -6.62
N ASN A 22 -29.16 -19.57 -7.47
CA ASN A 22 -28.47 -20.84 -7.71
C ASN A 22 -27.70 -21.32 -6.48
N TYR A 23 -27.02 -20.41 -5.76
CA TYR A 23 -26.37 -20.79 -4.49
C TYR A 23 -27.35 -21.45 -3.50
N ARG A 24 -28.55 -20.88 -3.33
CA ARG A 24 -29.58 -21.47 -2.44
C ARG A 24 -30.02 -22.85 -2.90
N GLN A 25 -30.16 -23.07 -4.21
CA GLN A 25 -30.54 -24.37 -4.76
C GLN A 25 -29.44 -25.42 -4.58
N LEU A 26 -28.18 -25.04 -4.86
CA LEU A 26 -27.02 -25.91 -4.69
C LEU A 26 -26.74 -26.22 -3.22
N ALA A 27 -26.89 -25.25 -2.32
CA ALA A 27 -26.75 -25.46 -0.88
C ALA A 27 -27.76 -26.49 -0.35
N LEU A 28 -29.01 -26.46 -0.83
CA LEU A 28 -30.03 -27.46 -0.50
C LEU A 28 -29.77 -28.82 -1.14
N ARG A 29 -29.03 -28.88 -2.26
CA ARG A 29 -28.67 -30.13 -2.94
C ARG A 29 -27.48 -30.81 -2.26
N PHE A 30 -26.50 -30.03 -1.81
CA PHE A 30 -25.28 -30.50 -1.15
C PHE A 30 -25.36 -30.52 0.39
N HIS A 31 -26.53 -30.22 0.96
CA HIS A 31 -26.73 -30.34 2.40
C HIS A 31 -26.44 -31.76 2.89
N ARG A 32 -25.80 -31.88 4.06
CA ARG A 32 -25.37 -33.17 4.64
C ARG A 32 -26.50 -34.19 4.74
N ASP A 33 -27.73 -33.72 4.99
CA ASP A 33 -28.92 -34.56 5.09
C ASP A 33 -29.33 -35.21 3.75
N ARG A 34 -28.95 -34.63 2.60
CA ARG A 34 -29.30 -35.13 1.27
C ARG A 34 -28.14 -35.79 0.53
N ALA A 35 -26.94 -35.24 0.65
CA ALA A 35 -25.76 -35.69 -0.11
C ALA A 35 -24.72 -36.41 0.76
N GLY A 36 -24.97 -36.57 2.06
CA GLY A 36 -24.03 -37.21 2.97
C GLY A 36 -22.70 -36.45 3.11
N PRO A 37 -21.61 -37.13 3.51
CA PRO A 37 -20.32 -36.48 3.76
C PRO A 37 -19.63 -35.94 2.50
N GLU A 38 -19.85 -36.54 1.33
CA GLU A 38 -19.29 -36.06 0.05
C GLU A 38 -19.86 -34.70 -0.38
N GLY A 39 -21.11 -34.39 0.04
CA GLY A 39 -21.71 -33.08 -0.20
C GLY A 39 -20.97 -31.93 0.50
N ALA A 40 -20.23 -32.21 1.57
CA ALA A 40 -19.55 -31.17 2.36
C ALA A 40 -18.43 -30.48 1.58
N GLU A 41 -17.67 -31.21 0.76
CA GLU A 41 -16.60 -30.62 -0.05
C GLU A 41 -17.17 -29.71 -1.15
N ARG A 42 -18.18 -30.21 -1.89
CA ARG A 42 -18.86 -29.41 -2.92
C ARG A 42 -19.55 -28.19 -2.34
N LEU A 43 -20.14 -28.32 -1.15
CA LEU A 43 -20.78 -27.21 -0.47
C LEU A 43 -19.77 -26.10 -0.14
N LYS A 44 -18.58 -26.46 0.37
CA LYS A 44 -17.49 -25.51 0.62
C LYS A 44 -17.08 -24.77 -0.65
N GLU A 45 -16.90 -25.48 -1.76
CA GLU A 45 -16.54 -24.87 -3.05
C GLU A 45 -17.62 -23.89 -3.54
N THR A 46 -18.90 -24.27 -3.48
CA THR A 46 -20.00 -23.35 -3.84
C THR A 46 -20.11 -22.16 -2.91
N GLN A 47 -19.78 -22.32 -1.62
CA GLN A 47 -19.79 -21.23 -0.66
C GLN A 47 -18.68 -20.22 -0.96
N SER A 48 -17.45 -20.68 -1.20
CA SER A 48 -16.34 -19.81 -1.58
C SER A 48 -16.64 -19.04 -2.88
N ALA A 49 -17.18 -19.73 -3.89
CA ALA A 49 -17.59 -19.08 -5.14
C ALA A 49 -18.68 -18.02 -4.92
N TYR A 50 -19.67 -18.30 -4.07
CA TYR A 50 -20.73 -17.36 -3.73
C TYR A 50 -20.19 -16.11 -3.04
N GLU A 51 -19.29 -16.26 -2.06
CA GLU A 51 -18.70 -15.14 -1.33
C GLU A 51 -17.91 -14.19 -2.25
N VAL A 52 -17.21 -14.74 -3.25
CA VAL A 52 -16.42 -13.97 -4.22
C VAL A 52 -17.31 -13.28 -5.26
N LEU A 53 -18.24 -14.01 -5.87
CA LEU A 53 -19.05 -13.47 -6.97
C LEU A 53 -20.17 -12.52 -6.48
N LEU A 54 -20.62 -12.66 -5.23
CA LEU A 54 -21.63 -11.78 -4.65
C LEU A 54 -21.10 -10.35 -4.44
N ASN A 55 -19.84 -10.20 -4.02
CA ASN A 55 -19.25 -8.89 -3.79
C ASN A 55 -18.73 -8.32 -5.13
N PRO A 56 -19.23 -7.16 -5.60
CA PRO A 56 -18.83 -6.59 -6.88
C PRO A 56 -17.34 -6.24 -6.96
N GLN A 57 -16.68 -5.92 -5.84
CA GLN A 57 -15.24 -5.68 -5.81
C GLN A 57 -14.44 -6.98 -5.95
N LYS A 58 -14.82 -8.02 -5.19
CA LYS A 58 -14.18 -9.34 -5.28
C LYS A 58 -14.39 -9.97 -6.66
N ARG A 59 -15.60 -9.84 -7.24
CA ARG A 59 -15.91 -10.28 -8.61
C ARG A 59 -15.01 -9.62 -9.65
N LYS A 60 -14.82 -8.30 -9.60
CA LYS A 60 -13.93 -7.59 -10.54
C LYS A 60 -12.47 -8.07 -10.46
N ILE A 61 -12.00 -8.35 -9.25
CA ILE A 61 -10.64 -8.85 -9.01
C ILE A 61 -10.53 -10.27 -9.54
N TYR A 62 -11.51 -11.12 -9.25
CA TYR A 62 -11.60 -12.47 -9.78
C TYR A 62 -11.58 -12.49 -11.32
N ASP A 63 -12.41 -11.65 -11.95
CA ASP A 63 -12.49 -11.56 -13.41
C ASP A 63 -11.17 -11.09 -14.05
N ARG A 64 -10.34 -10.34 -13.31
CA ARG A 64 -9.06 -9.79 -13.80
C ARG A 64 -7.86 -10.69 -13.53
N PHE A 65 -7.80 -11.33 -12.36
CA PHE A 65 -6.61 -12.05 -11.87
C PHE A 65 -6.83 -13.56 -11.68
N GLY A 66 -8.08 -14.05 -11.75
CA GLY A 66 -8.42 -15.45 -11.58
C GLY A 66 -8.49 -15.94 -10.13
N THR A 67 -8.69 -17.25 -9.95
CA THR A 67 -8.84 -17.91 -8.63
C THR A 67 -7.59 -17.82 -7.76
N SER A 68 -6.39 -17.90 -8.35
CA SER A 68 -5.11 -17.91 -7.63
C SER A 68 -4.86 -16.68 -6.77
N PHE A 69 -5.46 -15.53 -7.11
CA PHE A 69 -5.31 -14.30 -6.34
C PHE A 69 -6.27 -14.26 -5.15
N VAL A 70 -7.47 -14.80 -5.31
CA VAL A 70 -8.59 -14.67 -4.34
C VAL A 70 -8.45 -15.65 -3.18
N ASP A 71 -7.87 -16.83 -3.39
CA ASP A 71 -7.68 -17.84 -2.34
C ASP A 71 -6.55 -17.49 -1.35
N ASN A 72 -5.83 -16.38 -1.55
CA ASN A 72 -4.78 -15.94 -0.61
C ASN A 72 -5.40 -15.15 0.56
N PRO A 73 -5.07 -15.47 1.83
CA PRO A 73 -5.57 -14.72 2.99
C PRO A 73 -5.08 -13.26 3.02
N VAL A 74 -4.00 -12.97 2.29
CA VAL A 74 -3.50 -11.60 2.06
C VAL A 74 -4.44 -10.79 1.17
N SER A 75 -5.22 -11.42 0.30
CA SER A 75 -6.14 -10.75 -0.63
C SER A 75 -7.32 -10.11 0.10
N ASP A 76 -7.85 -10.73 1.16
CA ASP A 76 -8.93 -10.14 1.96
C ASP A 76 -8.46 -8.90 2.73
N VAL A 77 -7.23 -8.92 3.25
CA VAL A 77 -6.59 -7.74 3.84
C VAL A 77 -6.39 -6.66 2.76
N LEU A 78 -5.95 -7.03 1.57
CA LEU A 78 -5.76 -6.08 0.47
C LEU A 78 -7.09 -5.46 0.01
N ILE A 79 -8.18 -6.23 0.00
CA ILE A 79 -9.51 -5.81 -0.47
C ILE A 79 -10.26 -4.98 0.57
N LEU A 80 -10.06 -5.22 1.88
CA LEU A 80 -10.74 -4.49 2.97
C LEU A 80 -9.91 -3.37 3.62
N GLN A 81 -8.57 -3.43 3.61
CA GLN A 81 -7.72 -2.38 4.20
C GLN A 81 -7.21 -1.36 3.19
N LEU A 82 -7.17 -1.71 1.90
CA LEU A 82 -6.47 -0.91 0.91
C LEU A 82 -7.35 -0.62 -0.29
N GLY A 83 -8.34 0.24 -0.08
CA GLY A 83 -8.71 1.17 -1.15
C GLY A 83 -7.41 1.80 -1.63
N GLY A 84 -7.03 1.56 -2.89
CA GLY A 84 -5.66 1.71 -3.43
C GLY A 84 -4.91 3.03 -3.17
N ARG A 85 -5.57 4.02 -2.57
CA ARG A 85 -4.98 5.21 -1.96
C ARG A 85 -3.96 4.86 -0.88
N SER A 86 -4.16 3.86 -0.01
CA SER A 86 -3.21 3.59 1.09
C SER A 86 -1.86 3.03 0.62
N ILE A 87 -1.81 2.19 -0.42
CA ILE A 87 -0.54 1.76 -1.06
C ILE A 87 0.12 2.95 -1.74
N LEU A 88 -0.64 3.75 -2.48
CA LEU A 88 -0.11 4.91 -3.16
C LEU A 88 0.48 5.93 -2.17
N CYS A 89 -0.15 6.10 -1.01
CA CYS A 89 0.34 6.93 0.08
C CYS A 89 1.62 6.35 0.71
N ILE A 90 1.68 5.04 0.99
CA ILE A 90 2.90 4.42 1.54
C ILE A 90 4.07 4.58 0.55
N MET A 91 3.81 4.34 -0.75
CA MET A 91 4.83 4.52 -1.79
C MET A 91 5.27 5.99 -1.92
N ALA A 92 4.34 6.94 -1.88
CA ALA A 92 4.64 8.37 -1.91
C ALA A 92 5.45 8.82 -0.68
N CYS A 93 5.10 8.33 0.51
CA CYS A 93 5.83 8.62 1.75
C CYS A 93 7.26 8.06 1.70
N ILE A 94 7.45 6.84 1.21
CA ILE A 94 8.80 6.24 1.06
C ILE A 94 9.65 7.07 0.09
N LEU A 95 9.09 7.45 -1.07
CA LEU A 95 9.80 8.28 -2.05
C LEU A 95 10.16 9.66 -1.47
N PHE A 96 9.24 10.31 -0.76
CA PHE A 96 9.49 11.61 -0.14
C PHE A 96 10.56 11.54 0.95
N LEU A 97 10.47 10.56 1.85
CA LEU A 97 11.48 10.35 2.90
C LEU A 97 12.85 10.01 2.30
N SER A 98 12.89 9.20 1.24
CA SER A 98 14.15 8.88 0.55
C SER A 98 14.78 10.13 -0.08
N SER A 99 13.98 11.02 -0.66
CA SER A 99 14.45 12.28 -1.24
C SER A 99 15.03 13.22 -0.18
N ILE A 100 14.41 13.29 1.01
CA ILE A 100 14.92 14.09 2.13
C ILE A 100 16.29 13.56 2.58
N VAL A 101 16.41 12.24 2.74
CA VAL A 101 17.67 11.60 3.16
C VAL A 101 18.78 11.84 2.12
N VAL A 102 18.47 11.72 0.83
CA VAL A 102 19.44 11.98 -0.26
C VAL A 102 19.87 13.44 -0.29
N CYS A 103 18.93 14.39 -0.11
CA CYS A 103 19.23 15.81 -0.04
C CYS A 103 20.19 16.13 1.13
N HIS A 104 19.91 15.57 2.31
CA HIS A 104 20.76 15.73 3.49
C HIS A 104 22.15 15.14 3.28
N PHE A 105 22.24 13.96 2.69
CA PHE A 105 23.51 13.32 2.38
C PHE A 105 24.34 14.13 1.36
N TYR A 106 23.69 14.69 0.34
CA TYR A 106 24.35 15.55 -0.63
C TYR A 106 24.86 16.85 -0.01
N CYS A 107 24.04 17.52 0.81
CA CYS A 107 24.44 18.71 1.56
C CYS A 107 25.64 18.41 2.48
N PHE A 108 25.64 17.25 3.15
CA PHE A 108 26.78 16.80 3.95
C PHE A 108 28.05 16.60 3.11
N LEU A 109 27.96 15.96 1.94
CA LEU A 109 29.11 15.76 1.05
C LEU A 109 29.68 17.09 0.53
N VAL A 110 28.82 18.01 0.08
CA VAL A 110 29.26 19.34 -0.39
C VAL A 110 29.97 20.09 0.74
N ALA A 111 29.40 20.08 1.95
CA ALA A 111 30.03 20.69 3.11
C ALA A 111 31.35 20.02 3.51
N TYR A 112 31.43 18.69 3.44
CA TYR A 112 32.65 17.93 3.74
C TYR A 112 33.78 18.26 2.77
N VAL A 113 33.47 18.29 1.46
CA VAL A 113 34.44 18.65 0.41
C VAL A 113 34.86 20.11 0.54
N ALA A 114 33.91 21.03 0.73
CA ALA A 114 34.21 22.45 0.91
C ALA A 114 35.09 22.71 2.16
N GLY A 115 34.79 22.03 3.27
CA GLY A 115 35.60 22.08 4.48
C GLY A 115 37.04 21.58 4.26
N ARG A 116 37.20 20.48 3.51
CA ARG A 116 38.55 19.97 3.14
C ARG A 116 39.31 20.93 2.21
N LEU A 117 38.64 21.59 1.27
CA LEU A 117 39.27 22.55 0.36
C LEU A 117 39.79 23.77 1.14
N VAL A 118 38.96 24.34 2.03
CA VAL A 118 39.36 25.47 2.88
C VAL A 118 40.50 25.08 3.83
N ALA A 119 40.48 23.86 4.40
CA ALA A 119 41.56 23.38 5.26
C ALA A 119 42.88 23.17 4.49
N ARG A 120 42.82 22.77 3.21
CA ARG A 120 43.99 22.63 2.35
C ARG A 120 44.63 23.99 2.03
N ASP A 121 43.81 25.01 1.79
CA ASP A 121 44.27 26.36 1.49
C ASP A 121 44.77 27.11 2.74
N ALA A 122 44.25 26.78 3.93
CA ALA A 122 44.67 27.38 5.20
C ALA A 122 46.13 27.05 5.58
N HIS A 123 46.67 25.91 5.13
CA HIS A 123 48.08 25.58 5.34
C HIS A 123 49.05 26.42 4.50
N SER A 124 48.56 27.18 3.52
CA SER A 124 49.39 27.96 2.59
C SER A 124 49.47 29.46 2.92
N VAL A 125 48.59 30.00 3.78
CA VAL A 125 48.55 31.44 4.10
C VAL A 125 48.24 31.64 5.59
N ASN A 126 49.16 32.26 6.33
CA ASN A 126 49.06 32.52 7.76
C ASN A 126 48.17 33.74 8.05
N ASP A 127 46.89 33.66 7.69
CA ASP A 127 45.92 34.75 7.82
C ASP A 127 44.80 34.36 8.79
N HIS A 128 44.85 34.92 10.01
CA HIS A 128 43.91 34.65 11.11
C HIS A 128 42.53 35.31 10.92
N SER A 129 42.29 36.01 9.81
CA SER A 129 41.02 36.70 9.52
C SER A 129 39.95 35.82 8.85
N ARG A 130 40.29 34.59 8.41
CA ARG A 130 39.31 33.70 7.78
C ARG A 130 38.44 33.02 8.83
N ALA A 131 37.19 33.47 8.92
CA ALA A 131 36.14 32.87 9.73
C ALA A 131 36.07 31.35 9.50
N TYR A 132 36.39 30.57 10.53
CA TYR A 132 36.26 29.12 10.52
C TYR A 132 34.78 28.75 10.35
N TRP A 133 34.44 28.16 9.20
CA TRP A 133 33.08 27.68 8.93
C TRP A 133 32.74 26.56 9.90
N ASN A 134 31.86 26.85 10.86
CA ASN A 134 31.35 25.86 11.79
C ASN A 134 30.03 25.28 11.23
N TYR A 135 30.06 23.99 10.90
CA TYR A 135 28.91 23.23 10.38
C TYR A 135 27.65 23.43 11.22
N VAL A 136 27.80 23.48 12.55
CA VAL A 136 26.69 23.66 13.50
C VAL A 136 26.03 25.04 13.34
N LYS A 137 26.79 26.10 13.01
CA LYS A 137 26.24 27.46 12.87
C LYS A 137 25.49 27.67 11.56
N GLY A 138 25.94 27.03 10.47
CA GLY A 138 25.32 27.16 9.15
C GLY A 138 24.09 26.27 8.96
N PHE A 139 24.12 25.03 9.47
CA PHE A 139 23.09 24.03 9.19
C PHE A 139 22.00 23.89 10.25
N SER A 140 22.24 24.25 11.51
CA SER A 140 21.17 24.21 12.54
C SER A 140 19.89 24.96 12.14
N PRO A 141 19.95 26.13 11.48
CA PRO A 141 18.74 26.83 11.03
C PRO A 141 17.94 26.03 9.99
N LEU A 142 18.61 25.30 9.09
CA LEU A 142 17.95 24.51 8.04
C LEU A 142 17.21 23.32 8.65
N PHE A 143 17.81 22.62 9.63
CA PHE A 143 17.13 21.55 10.37
C PHE A 143 15.91 22.06 11.15
N ILE A 144 16.00 23.26 11.71
CA ILE A 144 14.87 23.89 12.41
C ILE A 144 13.74 24.21 11.43
N VAL A 145 14.06 24.73 10.24
CA VAL A 145 13.07 25.01 9.19
C VAL A 145 12.41 23.72 8.67
N ASP A 146 13.18 22.67 8.46
CA ASP A 146 12.65 21.36 8.01
C ASP A 146 11.75 20.71 9.07
N ILE A 147 12.08 20.84 10.36
CA ILE A 147 11.22 20.34 11.44
C ILE A 147 9.95 21.18 11.57
N ILE A 148 10.07 22.51 11.51
CA ILE A 148 8.94 23.43 11.70
C ILE A 148 7.99 23.44 10.49
N ILE A 149 8.48 23.27 9.27
CA ILE A 149 7.64 23.31 8.06
C ILE A 149 7.31 21.89 7.59
N GLY A 150 8.28 20.99 7.58
CA GLY A 150 8.13 19.63 7.06
C GLY A 150 7.23 18.75 7.92
N VAL A 151 7.35 18.82 9.25
CA VAL A 151 6.51 18.00 10.14
C VAL A 151 5.04 18.43 10.08
N PRO A 152 4.68 19.73 10.16
CA PRO A 152 3.28 20.15 10.07
C PRO A 152 2.66 19.95 8.68
N THR A 153 3.43 20.13 7.60
CA THR A 153 2.91 19.83 6.24
C THR A 153 2.64 18.35 6.06
N LEU A 154 3.49 17.48 6.58
CA LEU A 154 3.28 16.03 6.58
C LEU A 154 2.07 15.65 7.44
N VAL A 155 1.94 16.22 8.65
CA VAL A 155 0.77 16.00 9.53
C VAL A 155 -0.52 16.52 8.87
N ALA A 156 -0.52 17.71 8.27
CA ALA A 156 -1.66 18.28 7.58
C ALA A 156 -2.08 17.44 6.36
N PHE A 157 -1.11 16.89 5.63
CA PHE A 157 -1.38 15.95 4.55
C PHE A 157 -2.09 14.70 5.08
N PHE A 158 -1.58 14.07 6.15
CA PHE A 158 -2.23 12.91 6.77
C PHE A 158 -3.63 13.23 7.32
N VAL A 159 -3.81 14.37 7.97
CA VAL A 159 -5.11 14.80 8.53
C VAL A 159 -6.11 15.09 7.41
N SER A 160 -5.70 15.79 6.34
CA SER A 160 -6.57 16.07 5.20
C SER A 160 -6.96 14.79 4.44
N MET A 161 -6.10 13.78 4.42
CA MET A 161 -6.41 12.47 3.83
C MET A 161 -7.39 11.65 4.69
N CYS A 162 -7.28 11.73 6.03
CA CYS A 162 -8.23 11.10 6.96
C CYS A 162 -9.60 11.79 6.98
N ALA A 163 -9.64 13.10 6.72
CA ALA A 163 -10.87 13.91 6.70
C ALA A 163 -11.72 13.75 5.43
N LEU A 164 -11.16 13.23 4.32
CA LEU A 164 -11.88 12.93 3.07
C LEU A 164 -12.80 11.70 3.15
N ARG A 165 -13.37 11.46 4.34
CA ARG A 165 -14.32 10.39 4.64
C ARG A 165 -15.75 10.93 4.56
N VAL A 166 -16.12 11.51 3.41
CA VAL A 166 -17.50 11.79 3.00
C VAL A 166 -17.62 11.47 1.52
#